data_AF-A0A9X4AXC1-F1
#
_entry.id   AF-A0A9X4AXC1-F1
#
_cell.length_a   1.000
_cell.length_b   1.000
_cell.length_c   1.000
_cell.angle_alpha   90.00
_cell.angle_beta   90.00
_cell.angle_gamma   90.00
#
_symmetry.space_group_name_H-M   'P 1'
#
loop_
_entity.id
_entity.type
_entity.pdbx_description
1 polymer ?
#
loop_
_entity_poly.entity_id
_entity_poly.type
_entity_poly.pdbx_seq_one_letter_code
_entity_poly.pdbx_strand_id
1 'polypeptide(L)'
;MFLPPPKPAPPVPIPEGVILIPTELLPPPVLEHAPRAPSAIPPPQLVSPVADVPASEPLPASIPGPAPAVSAAMVPTPLPLDVLPLERCARLDAALALDPAAEPSILEQHHLDPGTWRALRQHWQGALRAALRVGDPSLLRAYDDAFVTELESIRGAITPEQHAGVTHASERGTRAEALAMLGLPAVAVLPLERVLLRRRAN
;
A
#
# COMPACT_ATOMS: atom_id res chain seq x y z
N MET A 1 40.41 -15.31 -25.70
CA MET A 1 39.10 -14.67 -25.97
C MET A 1 38.56 -14.14 -24.64
N PHE A 2 38.47 -12.83 -24.48
CA PHE A 2 37.88 -12.19 -23.29
C PHE A 2 36.37 -12.05 -23.51
N LEU A 3 35.56 -12.64 -22.62
CA LEU A 3 34.12 -12.42 -22.57
C LEU A 3 33.86 -11.04 -21.95
N PRO A 4 33.01 -10.19 -22.55
CA PRO A 4 32.62 -8.92 -21.93
C PRO A 4 31.77 -9.17 -20.67
N PRO A 5 31.86 -8.30 -19.66
CA PRO A 5 31.06 -8.43 -18.43
C PRO A 5 29.56 -8.29 -18.73
N PRO A 6 28.68 -8.98 -17.97
CA PRO A 6 27.24 -8.86 -18.14
C PRO A 6 26.80 -7.41 -17.85
N LYS A 7 26.00 -6.83 -18.75
CA LYS A 7 25.34 -5.54 -18.53
C LYS A 7 24.50 -5.61 -17.25
N PRO A 8 24.55 -4.59 -16.38
CA PRO A 8 23.63 -4.50 -15.26
C PRO A 8 22.20 -4.45 -15.78
N ALA A 9 21.34 -5.29 -15.21
CA ALA A 9 19.92 -5.32 -15.53
C ALA A 9 19.31 -3.94 -15.22
N PRO A 10 18.35 -3.46 -16.05
CA PRO A 10 17.64 -2.22 -15.76
C PRO A 10 16.91 -2.33 -14.41
N PRO A 11 16.78 -1.23 -13.66
CA PRO A 11 16.04 -1.21 -12.41
C PRO A 11 14.59 -1.64 -12.70
N VAL A 12 14.11 -2.64 -11.97
CA VAL A 12 12.71 -3.07 -12.00
C VAL A 12 11.87 -1.88 -11.55
N PRO A 13 10.94 -1.37 -12.37
CA PRO A 13 10.03 -0.32 -11.94
C PRO A 13 9.20 -0.86 -10.78
N ILE A 14 9.29 -0.20 -9.63
CA ILE A 14 8.35 -0.41 -8.53
C ILE A 14 6.97 -0.01 -9.07
N PRO A 15 5.94 -0.89 -9.02
CA PRO A 15 4.62 -0.52 -9.50
C PRO A 15 4.07 0.63 -8.63
N GLU A 16 4.05 1.85 -9.18
CA GLU A 16 3.27 2.94 -8.61
C GLU A 16 1.78 2.58 -8.72
N GLY A 17 1.07 2.54 -7.59
CA GLY A 17 -0.40 2.37 -7.58
C GLY A 17 -0.93 1.14 -6.86
N VAL A 18 -0.07 0.36 -6.21
CA VAL A 18 -0.52 -0.70 -5.30
C VAL A 18 -1.35 -0.10 -4.17
N ILE A 19 -2.50 -0.70 -3.85
CA ILE A 19 -3.23 -0.45 -2.60
C ILE A 19 -2.35 -0.97 -1.44
N LEU A 20 -1.38 -0.15 -1.05
CA LEU A 20 -0.58 -0.35 0.14
C LEU A 20 -1.41 0.16 1.30
N ILE A 21 -2.01 -0.76 2.05
CA ILE A 21 -2.52 -0.42 3.37
C ILE A 21 -1.30 -0.31 4.27
N PRO A 22 -1.04 0.87 4.86
CA PRO A 22 0.11 1.04 5.73
C PRO A 22 0.06 0.04 6.89
N THR A 23 1.16 -0.67 7.11
CA THR A 23 1.32 -1.63 8.22
C THR A 23 1.14 -0.96 9.59
N GLU A 24 1.29 0.36 9.67
CA GLU A 24 1.10 1.21 10.86
C GLU A 24 -0.34 1.24 11.41
N LEU A 25 -1.32 0.74 10.66
CA LEU A 25 -2.73 0.65 11.08
C LEU A 25 -3.16 -0.76 11.49
N LEU A 26 -2.23 -1.72 11.57
CA LEU A 26 -2.49 -3.00 12.22
C LEU A 26 -2.58 -2.80 13.75
N PRO A 27 -3.55 -3.43 14.44
CA PRO A 27 -3.50 -3.49 15.89
C PRO A 27 -2.19 -4.17 16.31
N PRO A 28 -1.48 -3.66 17.32
CA PRO A 28 -0.27 -4.30 17.81
C PRO A 28 -0.60 -5.73 18.28
N PRO A 29 0.33 -6.71 18.13
CA PRO A 29 0.17 -7.99 18.77
C PRO A 29 0.03 -7.74 20.28
N VAL A 30 -1.12 -8.12 20.85
CA VAL A 30 -1.33 -8.07 22.29
C VAL A 30 -0.38 -9.09 22.91
N LEU A 31 0.80 -8.63 23.31
CA LEU A 31 1.70 -9.34 24.20
C LEU A 31 1.07 -9.30 25.58
N GLU A 32 0.25 -10.29 25.88
CA GLU A 32 -0.16 -10.59 27.25
C GLU A 32 1.04 -11.22 27.99
N HIS A 33 1.19 -10.86 29.28
CA HIS A 33 2.23 -11.23 30.29
C HIS A 33 3.46 -10.30 30.33
N ALA A 34 3.89 -9.66 31.43
CA ALA A 34 3.51 -9.63 32.85
C ALA A 34 4.27 -8.44 33.54
N PRO A 35 4.09 -8.13 34.85
CA PRO A 35 4.36 -6.83 35.45
C PRO A 35 5.81 -6.64 35.92
N ARG A 36 6.36 -5.41 35.81
CA ARG A 36 7.60 -5.04 36.53
C ARG A 36 7.64 -3.55 36.92
N ALA A 37 7.57 -3.38 38.24
CA ALA A 37 7.97 -2.32 39.18
C ALA A 37 8.46 -0.92 38.70
N PRO A 38 8.23 0.13 39.53
CA PRO A 38 8.46 1.53 39.17
C PRO A 38 9.95 1.91 39.32
N SER A 39 10.54 2.46 38.26
CA SER A 39 11.79 3.22 38.39
C SER A 39 11.47 4.71 38.47
N ALA A 40 11.79 5.26 39.64
CA ALA A 40 11.73 6.66 39.97
C ALA A 40 13.05 7.37 39.62
N ILE A 41 12.98 8.72 39.55
CA ILE A 41 14.04 9.73 39.73
C ILE A 41 14.72 10.22 38.41
N PRO A 42 15.03 11.52 38.23
CA PRO A 42 14.29 12.78 38.49
C PRO A 42 14.38 13.82 37.32
N PRO A 43 13.74 15.01 37.37
CA PRO A 43 14.03 16.10 36.45
C PRO A 43 15.05 17.11 37.05
N PRO A 44 15.87 17.75 36.20
CA PRO A 44 16.24 19.14 36.46
C PRO A 44 16.26 19.98 35.16
N GLN A 45 16.28 21.31 35.15
CA GLN A 45 15.75 22.39 35.99
C GLN A 45 15.85 23.63 35.07
N LEU A 46 14.98 24.62 35.34
CA LEU A 46 14.89 25.90 34.65
C LEU A 46 16.20 26.71 34.71
N VAL A 47 16.60 27.29 33.59
CA VAL A 47 17.34 28.56 33.55
C VAL A 47 16.86 29.42 32.37
N SER A 48 16.17 30.51 32.67
CA SER A 48 16.12 31.71 31.82
C SER A 48 17.24 32.65 32.27
N PRO A 49 17.74 33.55 31.41
CA PRO A 49 17.21 34.91 31.45
C PRO A 49 17.13 35.64 30.09
N VAL A 50 16.37 36.75 30.15
CA VAL A 50 16.02 37.72 29.11
C VAL A 50 17.21 38.55 28.61
N ALA A 51 17.20 38.97 27.34
CA ALA A 51 17.81 40.23 26.89
C ALA A 51 17.38 40.61 25.45
N ASP A 52 16.55 41.66 25.39
CA ASP A 52 16.55 42.83 24.49
C ASP A 52 16.80 42.72 22.97
N VAL A 53 15.81 43.25 22.25
CA VAL A 53 15.70 43.68 20.83
C VAL A 53 16.53 44.98 20.67
N PRO A 54 17.25 45.31 19.56
CA PRO A 54 16.64 45.53 18.24
C PRO A 54 17.54 45.36 17.00
N ALA A 55 16.93 45.29 15.81
CA ALA A 55 17.23 46.14 14.65
C ALA A 55 16.53 45.58 13.40
N SER A 56 15.53 46.34 12.95
CA SER A 56 14.98 46.21 11.60
C SER A 56 16.01 46.65 10.57
N GLU A 57 16.19 45.85 9.52
CA GLU A 57 16.67 46.35 8.23
C GLU A 57 15.79 45.76 7.12
N PRO A 58 15.22 46.59 6.22
CA PRO A 58 14.21 46.16 5.27
C PRO A 58 14.84 45.51 4.04
N LEU A 59 14.56 44.22 3.84
CA LEU A 59 14.82 43.55 2.57
C LEU A 59 13.81 44.02 1.51
N PRO A 60 14.27 44.32 0.28
CA PRO A 60 13.44 44.88 -0.78
C PRO A 60 12.37 43.87 -1.23
N ALA A 61 11.20 44.41 -1.53
CA ALA A 61 10.04 43.69 -2.04
C ALA A 61 10.41 42.77 -3.22
N SER A 62 10.44 41.46 -2.96
CA SER A 62 10.30 40.47 -4.00
C SER A 62 8.89 40.61 -4.59
N ILE A 63 8.86 41.10 -5.82
CA ILE A 63 7.71 41.02 -6.72
C ILE A 63 7.17 39.58 -6.66
N PRO A 64 5.89 39.35 -6.32
CA PRO A 64 5.31 38.03 -6.46
C PRO A 64 5.35 37.67 -7.94
N GLY A 65 6.23 36.75 -8.32
CA GLY A 65 6.14 36.09 -9.61
C GLY A 65 4.74 35.50 -9.74
N PRO A 66 4.10 35.56 -10.93
CA PRO A 66 2.81 34.95 -11.13
C PRO A 66 2.93 33.47 -10.77
N ALA A 67 2.17 33.06 -9.76
CA ALA A 67 2.05 31.67 -9.36
C ALA A 67 1.69 30.84 -10.60
N PRO A 68 2.31 29.66 -10.81
CA PRO A 68 1.90 28.78 -11.89
C PRO A 68 0.41 28.52 -11.75
N ALA A 69 -0.30 28.73 -12.86
CA ALA A 69 -1.73 28.51 -12.97
C ALA A 69 -2.09 27.20 -12.28
N VAL A 70 -2.92 27.31 -11.23
CA VAL A 70 -3.66 26.21 -10.65
C VAL A 70 -4.25 25.42 -11.81
N SER A 71 -3.82 24.16 -11.89
CA SER A 71 -4.34 23.15 -12.80
C SER A 71 -5.85 23.31 -12.90
N ALA A 72 -6.31 23.46 -14.14
CA ALA A 72 -7.71 23.47 -14.48
C ALA A 72 -8.44 22.42 -13.63
N ALA A 73 -9.44 22.88 -12.88
CA ALA A 73 -10.39 22.00 -12.22
C ALA A 73 -11.03 21.13 -13.30
N MET A 74 -10.50 19.91 -13.49
CA MET A 74 -11.21 18.86 -14.19
C MET A 74 -12.51 18.67 -13.44
N VAL A 75 -13.61 18.95 -14.13
CA VAL A 75 -14.96 18.58 -13.69
C VAL A 75 -14.88 17.11 -13.25
N PRO A 76 -15.25 16.76 -12.00
CA PRO A 76 -15.17 15.39 -11.57
C PRO A 76 -16.20 14.60 -12.36
N THR A 77 -15.76 13.85 -13.37
CA THR A 77 -16.56 12.77 -13.93
C THR A 77 -16.97 11.89 -12.75
N PRO A 78 -18.29 11.68 -12.53
CA PRO A 78 -18.74 10.86 -11.41
C PRO A 78 -18.12 9.47 -11.55
N LEU A 79 -17.45 9.01 -10.49
CA LEU A 79 -16.84 7.70 -10.47
C LEU A 79 -17.94 6.63 -10.56
N PRO A 80 -17.77 5.59 -11.39
CA PRO A 80 -18.79 4.55 -11.57
C PRO A 80 -18.78 3.54 -10.42
N LEU A 81 -19.07 4.00 -9.20
CA LEU A 81 -19.02 3.17 -7.98
C LEU A 81 -20.04 2.03 -7.97
N ASP A 82 -21.20 2.23 -8.58
CA ASP A 82 -22.24 1.19 -8.70
C ASP A 82 -21.85 0.06 -9.67
N VAL A 83 -21.06 0.38 -10.70
CA VAL A 83 -20.62 -0.58 -11.72
C VAL A 83 -19.36 -1.32 -11.28
N LEU A 84 -18.51 -0.63 -10.51
CA LEU A 84 -17.26 -1.15 -9.97
C LEU A 84 -17.25 -1.02 -8.44
N PRO A 85 -17.98 -1.92 -7.75
CA PRO A 85 -17.88 -2.05 -6.31
C PRO A 85 -16.46 -2.51 -5.90
N LEU A 86 -16.17 -2.40 -4.61
CA LEU A 86 -14.85 -2.69 -4.02
C LEU A 86 -14.32 -4.07 -4.43
N GLU A 87 -15.15 -5.10 -4.38
CA GLU A 87 -14.78 -6.48 -4.72
C GLU A 87 -14.39 -6.61 -6.18
N ARG A 88 -15.05 -5.88 -7.08
CA ARG A 88 -14.72 -5.88 -8.50
C ARG A 88 -13.38 -5.18 -8.75
N CYS A 89 -13.12 -4.11 -8.01
CA CYS A 89 -11.82 -3.44 -8.02
C CYS A 89 -10.71 -4.37 -7.51
N ALA A 90 -10.97 -5.12 -6.43
CA ALA A 90 -10.02 -6.07 -5.87
C ALA A 90 -9.64 -7.20 -6.86
N ARG A 91 -10.62 -7.72 -7.61
CA ARG A 91 -10.39 -8.71 -8.67
C ARG A 91 -9.54 -8.13 -9.81
N LEU A 92 -9.84 -6.91 -10.24
CA LEU A 92 -9.05 -6.20 -11.24
C LEU A 92 -7.61 -5.97 -10.76
N ASP A 93 -7.42 -5.52 -9.52
CA ASP A 93 -6.09 -5.36 -8.93
C ASP A 93 -5.33 -6.69 -8.89
N ALA A 94 -5.99 -7.82 -8.61
CA ALA A 94 -5.36 -9.14 -8.64
C ALA A 94 -4.94 -9.57 -10.06
N ALA A 95 -5.81 -9.36 -11.05
CA ALA A 95 -5.51 -9.67 -12.45
C ALA A 95 -4.35 -8.80 -12.99
N LEU A 96 -4.38 -7.50 -12.70
CA LEU A 96 -3.31 -6.56 -13.07
C LEU A 96 -1.98 -6.85 -12.35
N ALA A 97 -2.05 -7.34 -11.11
CA ALA A 97 -0.85 -7.72 -10.38
C ALA A 97 -0.19 -8.98 -10.95
N LEU A 98 -0.98 -9.93 -11.47
CA LEU A 98 -0.46 -11.13 -12.13
C LEU A 98 0.15 -10.82 -13.50
N ASP A 99 -0.52 -9.99 -14.30
CA ASP A 99 -0.06 -9.62 -15.64
C ASP A 99 -0.08 -8.10 -15.85
N PRO A 100 0.96 -7.38 -15.38
CA PRO A 100 1.05 -5.94 -15.56
C PRO A 100 1.27 -5.54 -17.03
N ALA A 101 1.77 -6.45 -17.88
CA ALA A 101 1.95 -6.16 -19.29
C ALA A 101 0.62 -6.14 -20.06
N ALA A 102 -0.38 -6.88 -19.58
CA ALA A 102 -1.74 -6.88 -20.10
C ALA A 102 -2.63 -5.75 -19.55
N GLU A 103 -2.09 -4.83 -18.73
CA GLU A 103 -2.85 -3.71 -18.14
C GLU A 103 -3.76 -2.96 -19.15
N PRO A 104 -3.26 -2.47 -20.30
CA PRO A 104 -4.12 -1.73 -21.23
C PRO A 104 -5.28 -2.60 -21.76
N SER A 105 -4.99 -3.87 -22.09
CA SER A 105 -6.00 -4.81 -22.59
C SER A 105 -7.04 -5.17 -21.53
N ILE A 106 -6.64 -5.33 -20.27
CA ILE A 106 -7.53 -5.63 -19.15
C ILE A 106 -8.43 -4.42 -18.87
N LEU A 107 -7.88 -3.20 -18.86
CA LEU A 107 -8.66 -1.99 -18.66
C LEU A 107 -9.66 -1.76 -19.81
N GLU A 108 -9.25 -1.98 -21.06
CA GLU A 108 -10.12 -1.88 -22.23
C GLU A 108 -11.30 -2.87 -22.18
N GLN A 109 -11.05 -4.13 -21.79
CA GLN A 109 -12.10 -5.15 -21.63
C GLN A 109 -13.15 -4.76 -20.59
N HIS A 110 -12.75 -3.98 -19.60
CA HIS A 110 -13.63 -3.47 -18.56
C HIS A 110 -14.19 -2.08 -18.88
N HIS A 111 -13.96 -1.57 -20.10
CA HIS A 111 -14.34 -0.23 -20.55
C HIS A 111 -13.87 0.88 -19.60
N LEU A 112 -12.65 0.70 -19.05
CA LEU A 112 -12.04 1.61 -18.10
C LEU A 112 -10.90 2.40 -18.75
N ASP A 113 -11.00 3.72 -18.65
CA ASP A 113 -9.88 4.60 -18.95
C ASP A 113 -8.85 4.57 -17.79
N PRO A 114 -7.53 4.62 -18.06
CA PRO A 114 -6.49 4.61 -17.02
C PRO A 114 -6.65 5.72 -15.97
N GLY A 115 -7.11 6.91 -16.37
CA GLY A 115 -7.38 8.02 -15.46
C GLY A 115 -8.55 7.73 -14.53
N THR A 116 -9.62 7.14 -15.07
CA THR A 116 -10.79 6.69 -14.29
C THR A 116 -10.43 5.56 -13.34
N TRP A 117 -9.65 4.57 -13.80
CA TRP A 117 -9.15 3.48 -12.98
C TRP A 117 -8.30 3.99 -11.80
N ARG A 118 -7.39 4.94 -12.04
CA ARG A 118 -6.59 5.55 -10.98
C ARG A 118 -7.44 6.29 -9.95
N ALA A 119 -8.42 7.07 -10.40
CA ALA A 119 -9.31 7.81 -9.51
C ALA A 119 -10.19 6.87 -8.67
N LEU A 120 -10.65 5.75 -9.26
CA LEU A 120 -11.39 4.71 -8.58
C LEU A 120 -10.55 4.01 -7.50
N ARG A 121 -9.30 3.64 -7.82
CA ARG A 121 -8.36 3.08 -6.83
C ARG A 121 -8.11 4.05 -5.68
N GLN A 122 -7.92 5.34 -5.97
CA GLN A 122 -7.74 6.36 -4.92
C GLN A 122 -8.97 6.49 -4.02
N HIS A 123 -10.17 6.45 -4.60
CA HIS A 123 -11.42 6.47 -3.85
C HIS A 123 -11.51 5.29 -2.87
N TRP A 124 -11.35 4.06 -3.36
CA TRP A 124 -11.45 2.85 -2.52
C TRP A 124 -10.31 2.76 -1.49
N GLN A 125 -9.09 3.21 -1.83
CA GLN A 125 -8.02 3.38 -0.85
C GLN A 125 -8.41 4.34 0.27
N GLY A 126 -9.04 5.47 -0.07
CA GLY A 126 -9.56 6.43 0.90
C GLY A 126 -10.62 5.81 1.81
N ALA A 127 -11.59 5.09 1.23
CA ALA A 127 -12.65 4.40 1.95
C ALA A 127 -12.10 3.32 2.90
N LEU A 128 -11.17 2.48 2.43
CA LEU A 128 -10.49 1.47 3.25
C LEU A 128 -9.75 2.11 4.43
N ARG A 129 -8.99 3.19 4.20
CA ARG A 129 -8.30 3.91 5.29
C ARG A 129 -9.27 4.55 6.27
N ALA A 130 -10.42 5.05 5.81
CA ALA A 130 -11.43 5.63 6.67
C ALA A 130 -12.09 4.56 7.56
N ALA A 131 -12.44 3.41 6.99
CA ALA A 131 -13.00 2.28 7.72
C ALA A 131 -12.03 1.74 8.78
N LEU A 132 -10.75 1.57 8.44
CA LEU A 132 -9.73 1.13 9.39
C LEU A 132 -9.50 2.13 10.52
N ARG A 133 -9.61 3.44 10.24
CA ARG A 133 -9.50 4.49 11.29
C ARG A 133 -10.60 4.42 12.33
N VAL A 134 -11.80 3.98 11.96
CA VAL A 134 -12.91 3.77 12.89
C VAL A 134 -12.94 2.35 13.48
N GLY A 135 -11.93 1.53 13.17
CA GLY A 135 -11.82 0.16 13.66
C GLY A 135 -12.75 -0.84 12.98
N ASP A 136 -13.27 -0.52 11.79
CA ASP A 136 -14.09 -1.45 11.00
C ASP A 136 -13.24 -2.15 9.91
N PRO A 137 -12.89 -3.44 10.10
CA PRO A 137 -12.13 -4.20 9.11
C PRO A 137 -13.01 -4.83 8.02
N SER A 138 -14.33 -4.60 8.00
CA SER A 138 -15.27 -5.26 7.08
C SER A 138 -14.90 -5.06 5.60
N LEU A 139 -14.68 -3.79 5.19
CA LEU A 139 -14.27 -3.44 3.83
C LEU A 139 -12.91 -4.04 3.46
N LEU A 140 -11.97 -4.06 4.40
CA LEU A 140 -10.68 -4.69 4.17
C LEU A 140 -10.82 -6.20 3.95
N ARG A 141 -11.66 -6.87 4.75
CA ARG A 141 -11.90 -8.31 4.58
C ARG A 141 -12.53 -8.60 3.23
N ALA A 142 -13.54 -7.84 2.82
CA ALA A 142 -14.18 -7.98 1.50
C ALA A 142 -13.18 -7.79 0.36
N TYR A 143 -12.32 -6.77 0.45
CA TYR A 143 -11.25 -6.55 -0.51
C TYR A 143 -10.26 -7.72 -0.57
N ASP A 144 -9.73 -8.14 0.58
CA ASP A 144 -8.76 -9.23 0.66
C ASP A 144 -9.32 -10.55 0.11
N ASP A 145 -10.56 -10.90 0.49
CA ASP A 145 -11.22 -12.13 0.07
C ASP A 145 -11.45 -12.13 -1.44
N ALA A 146 -11.93 -11.02 -2.01
CA ALA A 146 -12.12 -10.88 -3.45
C ALA A 146 -10.80 -10.92 -4.23
N PHE A 147 -9.76 -10.27 -3.71
CA PHE A 147 -8.42 -10.27 -4.31
C PHE A 147 -7.82 -11.69 -4.34
N VAL A 148 -7.84 -12.40 -3.20
CA VAL A 148 -7.27 -13.75 -3.10
C VAL A 148 -8.09 -14.75 -3.90
N THR A 149 -9.41 -14.63 -3.92
CA THR A 149 -10.27 -15.51 -4.73
C THR A 149 -9.96 -15.38 -6.22
N GLU A 150 -9.76 -14.17 -6.73
CA GLU A 150 -9.38 -13.97 -8.13
C GLU A 150 -7.99 -14.54 -8.43
N LEU A 151 -7.04 -14.29 -7.52
CA LEU A 151 -5.68 -14.82 -7.62
C LEU A 151 -5.68 -16.36 -7.67
N GLU A 152 -6.46 -17.00 -6.78
CA GLU A 152 -6.66 -18.45 -6.73
C GLU A 152 -7.42 -18.96 -7.97
N SER A 153 -8.31 -18.16 -8.57
CA SER A 153 -9.03 -18.53 -9.81
C SER A 153 -8.11 -18.54 -11.03
N ILE A 154 -7.21 -17.57 -11.17
CA ILE A 154 -6.32 -17.45 -12.33
C ILE A 154 -5.12 -18.39 -12.22
N ARG A 155 -4.48 -18.44 -11.04
CA ARG A 155 -3.24 -19.20 -10.81
C ARG A 155 -3.50 -20.63 -10.32
N GLY A 156 -4.68 -20.88 -9.75
CA GLY A 156 -4.97 -22.06 -8.96
C GLY A 156 -4.76 -21.82 -7.46
N ALA A 157 -5.46 -22.62 -6.66
CA ALA A 157 -5.52 -22.52 -5.21
C ALA A 157 -4.12 -22.42 -4.56
N ILE A 158 -4.01 -21.60 -3.53
CA ILE A 158 -2.77 -21.43 -2.77
C ILE A 158 -2.82 -22.39 -1.59
N THR A 159 -1.92 -23.37 -1.57
CA THR A 159 -1.93 -24.38 -0.51
C THR A 159 -1.29 -23.83 0.78
N PRO A 160 -1.66 -24.37 1.96
CA PRO A 160 -1.04 -23.99 3.23
C PRO A 160 0.48 -24.16 3.23
N GLU A 161 1.00 -25.17 2.52
CA GLU A 161 2.43 -25.46 2.39
C GLU A 161 3.14 -24.39 1.55
N GLN A 162 2.51 -23.94 0.46
CA GLN A 162 3.04 -22.84 -0.35
C GLN A 162 3.13 -21.55 0.47
N HIS A 163 2.11 -21.25 1.26
CA HIS A 163 2.15 -20.11 2.17
C HIS A 163 3.25 -20.25 3.23
N ALA A 164 3.37 -21.42 3.88
CA ALA A 164 4.43 -21.67 4.85
C ALA A 164 5.83 -21.50 4.24
N GLY A 165 6.01 -21.92 2.99
CA GLY A 165 7.24 -21.69 2.23
C GLY A 165 7.58 -20.21 2.05
N VAL A 166 6.58 -19.37 1.72
CA VAL A 166 6.75 -17.91 1.62
C VAL A 166 7.08 -17.30 2.99
N THR A 167 6.43 -17.74 4.07
CA THR A 167 6.73 -17.26 5.43
C THR A 167 8.18 -17.58 5.83
N HIS A 168 8.63 -18.82 5.64
CA HIS A 168 10.01 -19.22 5.91
C HIS A 168 11.05 -18.53 5.01
N ALA A 169 10.70 -18.20 3.77
CA ALA A 169 11.56 -17.39 2.91
C ALA A 169 11.65 -15.94 3.41
N SER A 170 10.56 -15.40 3.97
CA SER A 170 10.55 -14.07 4.58
C SER A 170 11.51 -13.97 5.77
N GLU A 171 11.56 -15.00 6.62
CA GLU A 171 12.49 -15.08 7.76
C GLU A 171 13.97 -15.05 7.31
N ARG A 172 14.26 -15.53 6.10
CA ARG A 172 15.61 -15.58 5.52
C ARG A 172 15.92 -14.44 4.56
N GLY A 173 15.00 -13.48 4.40
CA GLY A 173 15.16 -12.36 3.47
C GLY A 173 15.00 -12.71 1.99
N THR A 174 14.56 -13.93 1.65
CA THR A 174 14.38 -14.42 0.26
C THR A 174 12.92 -14.46 -0.17
N ARG A 175 12.07 -13.63 0.46
CA ARG A 175 10.61 -13.59 0.22
C ARG A 175 10.25 -13.37 -1.25
N ALA A 176 10.90 -12.41 -1.89
CA ALA A 176 10.61 -12.03 -3.28
C ALA A 176 10.85 -13.21 -4.24
N GLU A 177 11.93 -13.97 -4.02
CA GLU A 177 12.26 -15.16 -4.81
C GLU A 177 11.20 -16.26 -4.62
N ALA A 178 10.76 -16.50 -3.38
CA ALA A 178 9.71 -17.47 -3.08
C ALA A 178 8.37 -17.10 -3.74
N LEU A 179 8.00 -15.83 -3.74
CA LEU A 179 6.80 -15.35 -4.42
C LEU A 179 6.92 -15.52 -5.94
N ALA A 180 8.06 -15.16 -6.53
CA ALA A 180 8.32 -15.31 -7.96
C ALA A 180 8.26 -16.78 -8.40
N MET A 181 8.84 -17.71 -7.63
CA MET A 181 8.76 -19.15 -7.90
C MET A 181 7.31 -19.68 -7.87
N LEU A 182 6.45 -19.06 -7.07
CA LEU A 182 5.04 -19.41 -6.98
C LEU A 182 4.16 -18.64 -7.96
N GLY A 183 4.73 -17.73 -8.77
CA GLY A 183 3.97 -16.85 -9.66
C GLY A 183 3.04 -15.89 -8.90
N LEU A 184 3.38 -15.55 -7.66
CA LEU A 184 2.60 -14.64 -6.82
C LEU A 184 3.17 -13.23 -6.90
N PRO A 185 2.33 -12.20 -7.10
CA PRO A 185 2.81 -10.84 -7.11
C PRO A 185 3.15 -10.39 -5.68
N ALA A 186 4.15 -9.52 -5.54
CA ALA A 186 4.61 -9.03 -4.23
C ALA A 186 3.49 -8.41 -3.39
N VAL A 187 2.52 -7.78 -4.05
CA VAL A 187 1.37 -7.10 -3.44
C VAL A 187 0.36 -8.07 -2.80
N ALA A 188 0.35 -9.33 -3.24
CA ALA A 188 -0.57 -10.35 -2.72
C ALA A 188 -0.25 -10.81 -1.30
N VAL A 189 0.96 -10.52 -0.82
CA VAL A 189 1.47 -10.93 0.49
C VAL A 189 0.50 -10.63 1.63
N LEU A 190 0.13 -9.36 1.82
CA LEU A 190 -0.66 -8.96 2.99
C LEU A 190 -2.11 -9.44 2.88
N PRO A 191 -2.81 -9.29 1.72
CA PRO A 191 -4.12 -9.89 1.55
C PRO A 191 -4.12 -11.40 1.82
N LEU A 192 -3.13 -12.13 1.30
CA LEU A 192 -3.00 -13.57 1.46
C LEU A 192 -2.79 -13.98 2.92
N GLU A 193 -1.85 -13.34 3.62
CA GLU A 193 -1.61 -13.58 5.04
C GLU A 193 -2.87 -13.34 5.88
N ARG A 194 -3.55 -12.21 5.65
CA ARG A 194 -4.78 -11.85 6.38
C ARG A 194 -5.90 -12.85 6.10
N VAL A 195 -6.09 -13.30 4.87
CA VAL A 195 -7.10 -14.33 4.51
C VAL A 195 -6.78 -15.66 5.18
N LEU A 196 -5.55 -16.14 5.10
CA LEU A 196 -5.16 -17.44 5.64
C LEU A 196 -5.21 -17.48 7.17
N LEU A 197 -4.82 -16.39 7.84
CA LEU A 197 -5.00 -16.25 9.29
C LEU A 197 -6.47 -16.36 9.69
N ARG A 198 -7.37 -15.70 8.95
CA ARG A 198 -8.82 -15.81 9.18
C ARG A 198 -9.35 -17.22 8.93
N ARG A 199 -8.92 -17.87 7.83
CA ARG A 199 -9.33 -19.24 7.47
C ARG A 199 -8.90 -20.27 8.54
N ARG A 200 -7.81 -20.03 9.28
CA ARG A 200 -7.33 -20.89 10.38
C ARG A 200 -8.02 -20.63 11.72
N ALA A 201 -8.59 -19.44 11.90
CA ALA A 201 -9.26 -19.05 13.14
C ALA A 201 -10.76 -19.45 13.17
N ASN A 202 -11.31 -19.84 12.00
CA ASN A 202 -12.62 -20.48 11.86
C ASN A 202 -12.47 -22.00 11.83
#